data_AF-A0A1H7ANN7-F1
#
_entry.id   AF-A0A1H7ANN7-F1
#
_cell.length_a   1.000
_cell.length_b   1.000
_cell.length_c   1.000
_cell.angle_alpha   90.00
_cell.angle_beta   90.00
_cell.angle_gamma   90.00
#
_symmetry.space_group_name_H-M   'P 1'
#
loop_
_entity.id
_entity.type
_entity.pdbx_description
1 polymer ?
#
loop_
_entity_poly.entity_id
_entity_poly.type
_entity_poly.pdbx_seq_one_letter_code
_entity_poly.pdbx_strand_id
1 'polypeptide(L)'
;MIRKSVSELAFVNSGSPLPTVEVNSDSIESAGFSIHHTVMQVLTRLAEQDASLRATIYLYASASINFREPGLSEFLLVAGPRKVLLALGAGFERLPAVKSRFSDYVSSASALRAFHVEGGLVWEQEDADTWYSNGQSLADLTEEAEEAEDNPQPLEEDEEDEDWEVEEPEDEQDADQIVVAAERRAARYRAARSDAKVSSIRAAIEEVFGLPAGSVALCGPDRRALRGDARIRTLRKRWEES
;
A
#
# COMPACT_ATOMS: atom_id res chain seq x y z
N MET A 1 24.18 -8.28 -3.17
CA MET A 1 23.11 -7.25 -3.17
C MET A 1 22.89 -6.84 -4.61
N ILE A 2 21.68 -7.05 -5.13
CA ILE A 2 21.35 -6.79 -6.55
C ILE A 2 20.56 -5.48 -6.60
N ARG A 3 20.86 -4.61 -7.57
CA ARG A 3 20.12 -3.36 -7.82
C ARG A 3 19.45 -3.38 -9.19
N LYS A 4 18.28 -2.76 -9.27
CA LYS A 4 17.52 -2.57 -10.50
C LYS A 4 16.85 -1.20 -10.51
N SER A 5 16.77 -0.60 -11.68
CA SER A 5 15.96 0.59 -11.87
C SER A 5 14.46 0.25 -11.87
N VAL A 6 13.63 1.26 -11.62
CA VAL A 6 12.17 1.15 -11.59
C VAL A 6 11.58 0.64 -12.91
N SER A 7 12.26 0.83 -14.05
CA SER A 7 11.80 0.38 -15.36
C SER A 7 12.08 -1.10 -15.62
N GLU A 8 12.98 -1.71 -14.85
CA GLU A 8 13.36 -3.13 -14.96
C GLU A 8 12.46 -4.06 -14.13
N LEU A 9 11.66 -3.50 -13.23
CA LEU A 9 10.72 -4.23 -12.39
C LEU A 9 9.28 -4.10 -12.90
N ALA A 10 8.59 -5.23 -13.00
CA ALA A 10 7.23 -5.32 -13.49
C ALA A 10 6.22 -5.11 -12.34
N PHE A 11 6.19 -3.89 -11.79
CA PHE A 11 5.29 -3.55 -10.69
C PHE A 11 3.82 -3.86 -11.01
N VAL A 12 3.17 -4.58 -10.10
CA VAL A 12 1.72 -4.75 -10.12
C VAL A 12 1.08 -3.45 -9.64
N ASN A 13 0.30 -2.81 -10.51
CA ASN A 13 -0.45 -1.61 -10.20
C ASN A 13 -1.94 -1.89 -10.32
N SER A 14 -2.74 -1.24 -9.48
CA SER A 14 -4.20 -1.26 -9.59
C SER A 14 -4.74 0.17 -9.62
N GLY A 15 -5.71 0.42 -10.49
CA GLY A 15 -6.48 1.66 -10.51
C GLY A 15 -7.64 1.67 -9.52
N SER A 16 -7.97 0.51 -8.93
CA SER A 16 -8.97 0.38 -7.86
C SER A 16 -8.30 0.31 -6.48
N PRO A 17 -9.03 0.69 -5.41
CA PRO A 17 -8.58 0.45 -4.04
C PRO A 17 -8.14 -0.99 -3.80
N LEU A 18 -7.07 -1.17 -3.04
CA LEU A 18 -6.43 -2.45 -2.74
C LEU A 18 -6.85 -2.96 -1.37
N PRO A 19 -6.99 -4.28 -1.18
CA PRO A 19 -7.24 -4.86 0.14
C PRO A 19 -6.01 -4.68 1.03
N THR A 20 -6.25 -4.55 2.34
CA THR A 20 -5.20 -4.22 3.31
C THR A 20 -5.11 -5.20 4.47
N VAL A 21 -3.88 -5.34 4.99
CA VAL A 21 -3.63 -5.76 6.37
C VAL A 21 -3.32 -4.50 7.17
N GLU A 22 -4.10 -4.24 8.21
CA GLU A 22 -3.89 -3.13 9.15
C GLU A 22 -3.18 -3.67 10.39
N VAL A 23 -2.12 -2.97 10.81
CA VAL A 23 -1.33 -3.27 12.00
C VAL A 23 -1.30 -2.02 12.86
N ASN A 24 -1.64 -2.14 14.14
CA ASN A 24 -1.51 -1.03 15.09
C ASN A 24 -0.01 -0.82 15.41
N SER A 25 0.50 0.37 15.11
CA SER A 25 1.92 0.71 15.23
C SER A 25 2.42 0.59 16.68
N ASP A 26 1.65 1.09 17.64
CA ASP A 26 2.03 1.07 19.05
C ASP A 26 2.13 -0.37 19.58
N SER A 27 1.21 -1.25 19.18
CA SER A 27 1.18 -2.65 19.62
C SER A 27 2.36 -3.46 19.10
N ILE A 28 2.81 -3.20 17.86
CA ILE A 28 3.91 -3.94 17.28
C ILE A 28 5.26 -3.46 17.83
N GLU A 29 5.42 -2.15 18.01
CA GLU A 29 6.59 -1.55 18.63
C GLU A 29 6.71 -1.98 20.10
N SER A 30 5.63 -1.91 20.88
CA SER A 30 5.61 -2.32 22.29
C SER A 30 5.90 -3.82 22.47
N ALA A 31 5.60 -4.64 21.47
CA ALA A 31 5.90 -6.07 21.47
C ALA A 31 7.34 -6.39 21.02
N GLY A 32 8.13 -5.39 20.63
CA GLY A 32 9.51 -5.54 20.18
C GLY A 32 9.65 -6.11 18.76
N PHE A 33 8.62 -6.00 17.93
CA PHE A 33 8.65 -6.46 16.54
C PHE A 33 8.69 -5.27 15.58
N SER A 34 9.08 -5.55 14.33
CA SER A 34 9.13 -4.56 13.25
C SER A 34 8.21 -4.96 12.11
N ILE A 35 7.45 -4.00 11.58
CA ILE A 35 6.61 -4.18 10.39
C ILE A 35 7.48 -4.56 9.20
N HIS A 36 8.54 -3.79 8.94
CA HIS A 36 9.48 -4.04 7.86
C HIS A 36 10.03 -5.47 7.92
N HIS A 37 10.58 -5.88 9.08
CA HIS A 37 11.16 -7.21 9.25
C HIS A 37 10.13 -8.33 9.03
N THR A 38 8.92 -8.16 9.57
CA THR A 38 7.84 -9.14 9.42
C THR A 38 7.40 -9.28 7.96
N VAL A 39 7.23 -8.15 7.25
CA VAL A 39 6.89 -8.14 5.83
C VAL A 39 7.99 -8.84 5.02
N MET A 40 9.26 -8.49 5.24
CA MET A 40 10.38 -9.10 4.55
C MET A 40 10.45 -10.61 4.75
N GLN A 41 10.33 -11.09 5.98
CA GLN A 41 10.30 -12.53 6.26
C GLN A 41 9.17 -13.25 5.51
N VAL A 42 7.96 -12.69 5.52
CA VAL A 42 6.80 -13.29 4.85
C VAL A 42 6.99 -13.29 3.33
N LEU A 43 7.38 -12.16 2.74
CA LEU A 43 7.54 -12.03 1.29
C LEU A 43 8.69 -12.88 0.77
N THR A 44 9.83 -12.94 1.46
CA THR A 44 10.99 -13.76 1.06
C THR A 44 10.59 -15.23 0.98
N ARG A 45 9.91 -15.73 2.01
CA ARG A 45 9.42 -17.11 2.02
C ARG A 45 8.46 -17.41 0.86
N LEU A 46 7.58 -16.47 0.52
CA LEU A 46 6.65 -16.63 -0.61
C LEU A 46 7.37 -16.61 -1.95
N ALA A 47 8.39 -15.75 -2.09
CA ALA A 47 9.18 -15.61 -3.30
C ALA A 47 10.02 -16.88 -3.57
N GLU A 48 10.65 -17.43 -2.53
CA GLU A 48 11.40 -18.69 -2.59
C GLU A 48 10.52 -19.89 -2.98
N GLN A 49 9.25 -19.90 -2.53
CA GLN A 49 8.30 -20.97 -2.83
C GLN A 49 7.72 -20.89 -4.25
N ASP A 50 7.67 -19.71 -4.84
CA ASP A 50 7.06 -19.46 -6.14
C ASP A 50 7.78 -18.33 -6.87
N ALA A 51 8.77 -18.69 -7.70
CA ALA A 51 9.53 -17.73 -8.49
C ALA A 51 8.67 -16.95 -9.51
N SER A 52 7.47 -17.44 -9.85
CA SER A 52 6.53 -16.75 -10.72
C SER A 52 5.64 -15.74 -9.99
N LEU A 53 5.71 -15.72 -8.65
CA LEU A 53 4.95 -14.79 -7.83
C LEU A 53 5.33 -13.36 -8.17
N ARG A 54 4.30 -12.56 -8.42
CA ARG A 54 4.43 -11.13 -8.63
C ARG A 54 3.44 -10.37 -7.77
N ALA A 55 3.95 -9.48 -6.92
CA ALA A 55 3.11 -8.64 -6.06
C ALA A 55 3.82 -7.34 -5.70
N THR A 56 3.06 -6.26 -5.52
CA THR A 56 3.58 -4.98 -5.03
C THR A 56 2.85 -4.63 -3.73
N ILE A 57 3.61 -4.29 -2.69
CA ILE A 57 3.07 -3.87 -1.39
C ILE A 57 3.27 -2.38 -1.24
N TYR A 58 2.20 -1.69 -0.86
CA TYR A 58 2.24 -0.28 -0.52
C TYR A 58 1.98 -0.10 0.98
N LEU A 59 2.64 0.89 1.57
CA LEU A 59 2.48 1.30 2.95
C LEU A 59 1.70 2.62 3.02
N TYR A 60 0.68 2.64 3.85
CA TYR A 60 -0.08 3.84 4.18
C TYR A 60 -0.22 3.92 5.69
N ALA A 61 0.24 5.01 6.31
CA ALA A 61 0.08 5.24 7.75
C ALA A 61 -1.07 6.22 7.98
N SER A 62 -1.91 5.95 8.98
CA SER A 62 -3.02 6.84 9.35
C SER A 62 -3.48 6.62 10.78
N ALA A 63 -4.08 7.65 11.38
CA ALA A 63 -4.78 7.51 12.64
C ALA A 63 -5.97 6.55 12.49
N SER A 64 -6.13 5.65 13.45
CA SER A 64 -7.17 4.61 13.44
C SER A 64 -7.79 4.46 14.82
N ILE A 65 -9.06 4.04 14.83
CA ILE A 65 -9.79 3.62 16.03
C ILE A 65 -10.24 2.15 15.92
N ASN A 66 -9.77 1.43 14.91
CA ASN A 66 -10.24 0.09 14.55
C ASN A 66 -9.91 -0.98 15.61
N PHE A 67 -8.97 -0.68 16.49
CA PHE A 67 -8.58 -1.53 17.62
C PHE A 67 -9.28 -1.14 18.94
N ARG A 68 -10.38 -0.37 18.85
CA ARG A 68 -11.20 0.12 19.98
C ARG A 68 -10.51 1.15 20.88
N GLU A 69 -9.39 1.68 20.42
CA GLU A 69 -8.63 2.75 21.03
C GLU A 69 -8.08 3.63 19.89
N PRO A 70 -7.99 4.96 20.09
CA PRO A 70 -7.26 5.82 19.16
C PRO A 70 -5.78 5.43 19.14
N GLY A 71 -5.20 5.32 17.95
CA GLY A 71 -3.78 5.05 17.78
C GLY A 71 -3.35 5.23 16.34
N LEU A 72 -2.05 5.05 16.08
CA LEU A 72 -1.52 5.01 14.73
C LEU A 72 -1.63 3.59 14.16
N SER A 73 -1.92 3.48 12.87
CA SER A 73 -1.92 2.19 12.18
C SER A 73 -1.26 2.29 10.83
N GLU A 74 -0.54 1.23 10.49
CA GLU A 74 0.02 1.01 9.17
C GLU A 74 -0.84 0.02 8.40
N PHE A 75 -1.16 0.40 7.17
CA PHE A 75 -1.95 -0.34 6.22
C PHE A 75 -1.02 -0.87 5.12
N LEU A 76 -0.92 -2.19 5.05
CA LEU A 76 -0.21 -2.93 4.01
C LEU A 76 -1.18 -3.24 2.87
N LEU A 77 -1.16 -2.41 1.82
CA LEU A 77 -1.98 -2.57 0.63
C LEU A 77 -1.33 -3.59 -0.31
N VAL A 78 -2.08 -4.60 -0.73
CA VAL A 78 -1.53 -5.70 -1.54
C VAL A 78 -2.06 -5.66 -2.96
N ALA A 79 -1.20 -5.30 -3.91
CA ALA A 79 -1.45 -5.45 -5.34
C ALA A 79 -0.84 -6.78 -5.83
N GLY A 80 -1.65 -7.82 -5.92
CA GLY A 80 -1.19 -9.14 -6.36
C GLY A 80 -2.16 -10.26 -6.00
N PRO A 81 -1.71 -11.53 -6.10
CA PRO A 81 -2.52 -12.68 -5.75
C PRO A 81 -3.00 -12.63 -4.29
N ARG A 82 -4.26 -13.03 -4.04
CA ARG A 82 -4.87 -13.05 -2.69
C ARG A 82 -4.06 -13.83 -1.65
N LYS A 83 -3.27 -14.83 -2.08
CA LYS A 83 -2.39 -15.59 -1.17
C LYS A 83 -1.35 -14.71 -0.45
N VAL A 84 -0.89 -13.62 -1.08
CA VAL A 84 0.08 -12.69 -0.47
C VAL A 84 -0.57 -11.92 0.67
N LEU A 85 -1.78 -11.39 0.46
CA LEU A 85 -2.57 -10.73 1.50
C LEU A 85 -2.79 -11.65 2.71
N LEU A 86 -3.23 -12.89 2.46
CA LEU A 86 -3.46 -13.87 3.51
C LEU A 86 -2.20 -14.22 4.28
N ALA A 87 -1.07 -14.39 3.59
CA ALA A 87 0.20 -14.71 4.21
C ALA A 87 0.72 -13.56 5.08
N LEU A 88 0.58 -12.31 4.64
CA LEU A 88 0.90 -11.13 5.45
C LEU A 88 0.03 -11.08 6.71
N GLY A 89 -1.29 -11.23 6.57
CA GLY A 89 -2.20 -11.27 7.72
C GLY A 89 -1.81 -12.37 8.72
N ALA A 90 -1.54 -13.59 8.22
CA ALA A 90 -1.10 -14.70 9.06
C ALA A 90 0.31 -14.51 9.65
N GLY A 91 1.15 -13.65 9.06
CA GLY A 91 2.45 -13.28 9.60
C GLY A 91 2.31 -12.45 10.87
N PHE A 92 1.51 -11.38 10.80
CA PHE A 92 1.25 -10.51 11.95
C PHE A 92 0.37 -11.15 13.03
N GLU A 93 -0.62 -11.95 12.65
CA GLU A 93 -1.51 -12.64 13.61
C GLU A 93 -0.74 -13.61 14.53
N ARG A 94 0.41 -14.13 14.07
CA ARG A 94 1.26 -15.03 14.87
C ARG A 94 2.14 -14.33 15.88
N LEU A 95 2.30 -13.01 15.78
CA LEU A 95 3.14 -12.25 16.70
C LEU A 95 2.40 -12.02 18.02
N PRO A 96 2.97 -12.40 19.18
CA PRO A 96 2.32 -12.19 20.46
C PRO A 96 2.15 -10.69 20.74
N ALA A 97 1.00 -10.33 21.33
CA ALA A 97 0.63 -8.96 21.70
C ALA A 97 0.49 -7.94 20.55
N VAL A 98 0.70 -8.34 19.29
CA VAL A 98 0.49 -7.47 18.12
C VAL A 98 -0.98 -7.46 17.70
N LYS A 99 -1.55 -6.27 17.55
CA LYS A 99 -2.91 -6.10 17.06
C LYS A 99 -2.88 -5.92 15.53
N SER A 100 -3.43 -6.89 14.81
CA SER A 100 -3.54 -6.85 13.35
C SER A 100 -4.91 -7.35 12.87
N ARG A 101 -5.33 -6.92 11.68
CA ARG A 101 -6.58 -7.35 11.05
C ARG A 101 -6.56 -7.17 9.53
N PHE A 102 -7.45 -7.86 8.82
CA PHE A 102 -7.84 -7.40 7.49
C PHE A 102 -8.73 -6.16 7.62
N SER A 103 -8.47 -5.15 6.81
CA SER A 103 -9.13 -3.85 6.90
C SER A 103 -9.71 -3.40 5.55
N ASP A 104 -10.19 -2.17 5.53
CA ASP A 104 -10.85 -1.57 4.38
C ASP A 104 -9.91 -1.46 3.18
N TYR A 105 -10.53 -1.27 2.01
CA TYR A 105 -9.79 -1.07 0.78
C TYR A 105 -9.26 0.36 0.71
N VAL A 106 -7.97 0.51 0.45
CA VAL A 106 -7.29 1.81 0.40
C VAL A 106 -6.72 2.05 -1.00
N SER A 107 -6.81 3.30 -1.48
CA SER A 107 -6.22 3.68 -2.77
C SER A 107 -4.69 3.67 -2.68
N SER A 108 -4.03 2.98 -3.61
CA SER A 108 -2.56 3.00 -3.74
C SER A 108 -1.99 4.39 -4.02
N ALA A 109 -2.80 5.32 -4.55
CA ALA A 109 -2.38 6.70 -4.81
C ALA A 109 -2.08 7.51 -3.54
N SER A 110 -2.51 7.03 -2.37
CA SER A 110 -2.24 7.64 -1.06
C SER A 110 -1.13 6.94 -0.29
N ALA A 111 -0.51 5.91 -0.88
CA ALA A 111 0.42 5.01 -0.21
C ALA A 111 1.80 5.05 -0.87
N LEU A 112 2.84 4.79 -0.08
CA LEU A 112 4.21 4.63 -0.57
C LEU A 112 4.39 3.21 -1.07
N ARG A 113 4.97 3.04 -2.26
CA ARG A 113 5.31 1.72 -2.79
C ARG A 113 6.57 1.23 -2.09
N ALA A 114 6.44 0.26 -1.18
CA ALA A 114 7.53 -0.09 -0.26
C ALA A 114 8.24 -1.39 -0.63
N PHE A 115 7.50 -2.41 -1.09
CA PHE A 115 8.06 -3.71 -1.43
C PHE A 115 7.53 -4.22 -2.76
N HIS A 116 8.34 -5.02 -3.45
CA HIS A 116 7.93 -5.72 -4.64
C HIS A 116 8.48 -7.15 -4.65
N VAL A 117 7.67 -8.11 -5.05
CA VAL A 117 8.09 -9.50 -5.25
C VAL A 117 8.08 -9.78 -6.74
N GLU A 118 9.21 -10.22 -7.28
CA GLU A 118 9.36 -10.66 -8.66
C GLU A 118 10.60 -11.53 -8.82
N GLY A 119 10.47 -12.62 -9.59
CA GLY A 119 11.60 -13.47 -9.97
C GLY A 119 12.19 -14.27 -8.81
N GLY A 120 11.35 -14.64 -7.84
CA GLY A 120 11.80 -15.33 -6.62
C GLY A 120 12.54 -14.44 -5.62
N LEU A 121 12.56 -13.12 -5.84
CA LEU A 121 13.22 -12.14 -5.00
C LEU A 121 12.23 -11.12 -4.44
N VAL A 122 12.60 -10.57 -3.28
CA VAL A 122 11.94 -9.39 -2.70
C VAL A 122 12.83 -8.18 -2.94
N TRP A 123 12.22 -7.14 -3.48
CA TRP A 123 12.83 -5.87 -3.81
C TRP A 123 12.30 -4.80 -2.87
N GLU A 124 13.22 -3.98 -2.36
CA GLU A 124 12.95 -2.82 -1.52
C GLU A 124 13.36 -1.56 -2.25
N GLN A 125 12.68 -0.45 -1.94
CA GLN A 125 13.02 0.84 -2.50
C GLN A 125 14.29 1.38 -1.82
N GLU A 126 15.35 1.64 -2.59
CA GLU A 126 16.56 2.36 -2.10
C GLU A 126 16.30 3.87 -2.18
N ASP A 127 15.81 4.32 -3.34
CA ASP A 127 15.50 5.72 -3.62
C ASP A 127 14.36 5.85 -4.65
N ALA A 128 14.19 7.03 -5.26
CA ALA A 128 13.10 7.31 -6.19
C ALA A 128 13.11 6.43 -7.45
N ASP A 129 14.28 5.97 -7.92
CA ASP A 129 14.42 5.21 -9.17
C ASP A 129 15.09 3.85 -9.00
N THR A 130 15.71 3.58 -7.86
CA THR A 130 16.51 2.39 -7.60
C THR A 130 15.87 1.50 -6.54
N TRP A 131 15.85 0.21 -6.87
CA TRP A 131 15.34 -0.87 -6.03
C TRP A 131 16.43 -1.91 -5.82
N TYR A 132 16.53 -2.46 -4.62
CA TYR A 132 17.54 -3.45 -4.28
C TYR A 132 16.94 -4.72 -3.70
N SER A 133 17.67 -5.83 -3.87
CA SER A 133 17.37 -7.10 -3.23
C SER A 133 18.62 -7.68 -2.58
N ASN A 134 18.45 -8.27 -1.40
CA ASN A 134 19.50 -8.98 -0.69
C ASN A 134 19.62 -10.45 -1.12
N GLY A 135 18.79 -10.92 -2.05
CA GLY A 135 18.94 -12.27 -2.58
C GLY A 135 20.25 -12.41 -3.34
N GLN A 136 21.10 -13.31 -2.89
CA GLN A 136 22.22 -13.80 -3.72
C GLN A 136 21.58 -14.56 -4.89
N SER A 137 21.83 -14.08 -6.11
CA SER A 137 21.47 -14.85 -7.31
C SER A 137 22.37 -16.07 -7.35
N LEU A 138 21.79 -17.26 -7.54
CA LEU A 138 22.57 -18.49 -7.76
C LEU A 138 23.45 -18.42 -9.03
N ALA A 139 23.24 -17.42 -9.89
CA ALA A 139 24.05 -17.13 -11.07
C ALA A 139 25.30 -16.28 -10.78
N ASP A 140 25.32 -15.52 -9.67
CA ASP A 140 26.49 -14.68 -9.33
C ASP A 140 27.65 -15.56 -8.81
N LEU A 141 27.35 -16.75 -8.26
CA LEU A 141 28.33 -17.74 -7.81
C LEU A 141 29.11 -18.43 -8.94
N THR A 142 28.65 -18.33 -10.19
CA THR A 142 29.36 -18.88 -11.36
C THR A 142 30.26 -17.87 -12.06
N GLU A 143 30.00 -16.57 -11.92
CA GLU A 143 30.83 -15.51 -12.51
C GLU A 143 31.92 -15.05 -11.50
N GLU A 144 31.60 -14.94 -10.21
CA GLU A 144 32.60 -14.58 -9.18
C GLU A 144 33.65 -15.70 -8.92
N ALA A 145 33.31 -16.96 -9.19
CA ALA A 145 34.22 -18.09 -9.01
C ALA A 145 35.28 -18.22 -10.13
N GLU A 146 35.06 -17.61 -11.31
CA GLU A 146 36.04 -17.62 -12.41
C GLU A 146 36.99 -16.40 -12.36
N GLU A 147 36.63 -15.32 -11.65
CA GLU A 147 37.48 -14.12 -11.53
C GLU A 147 38.36 -14.09 -10.26
N ALA A 148 38.10 -14.96 -9.27
CA ALA A 148 38.80 -14.95 -7.98
C ALA A 148 40.11 -15.76 -7.92
N GLU A 149 40.54 -16.42 -9.00
CA GLU A 149 41.74 -17.28 -8.97
C GLU A 149 43.09 -16.58 -9.20
N ASP A 150 43.15 -15.27 -9.49
CA ASP A 150 44.43 -14.65 -9.88
C ASP A 150 44.69 -13.23 -9.34
N ASN A 151 44.75 -13.05 -8.01
CA ASN A 151 45.68 -12.08 -7.39
C ASN A 151 45.73 -12.18 -5.84
N PRO A 152 46.82 -12.63 -5.20
CA PRO A 152 46.99 -12.55 -3.76
C PRO A 152 47.90 -11.38 -3.39
N GLN A 153 47.41 -10.34 -2.69
CA GLN A 153 48.25 -9.39 -1.93
C GLN A 153 47.53 -8.78 -0.69
N PRO A 154 48.31 -8.36 0.33
CA PRO A 154 48.11 -8.77 1.72
C PRO A 154 47.43 -7.72 2.62
N LEU A 155 46.96 -8.20 3.78
CA LEU A 155 46.45 -7.45 4.92
C LEU A 155 47.53 -6.54 5.53
N GLU A 156 47.23 -5.26 5.68
CA GLU A 156 47.87 -4.38 6.67
C GLU A 156 46.78 -3.90 7.64
N GLU A 157 47.01 -4.23 8.91
CA GLU A 157 46.35 -3.67 10.10
C GLU A 157 46.79 -2.21 10.25
N ASP A 158 45.89 -1.34 10.73
CA ASP A 158 46.27 -0.33 11.73
C ASP A 158 45.01 0.26 12.40
N GLU A 159 45.15 0.40 13.71
CA GLU A 159 44.24 0.96 14.70
C GLU A 159 44.19 2.50 14.59
N GLU A 160 43.07 3.14 14.94
CA GLU A 160 43.05 4.29 15.87
C GLU A 160 41.62 4.79 16.13
N ASP A 161 41.33 4.98 17.43
CA ASP A 161 40.10 5.49 18.04
C ASP A 161 39.89 6.99 17.76
N GLU A 162 38.63 7.46 17.65
CA GLU A 162 38.29 8.84 18.01
C GLU A 162 36.82 8.99 18.47
N ASP A 163 36.70 9.47 19.70
CA ASP A 163 35.55 9.67 20.59
C ASP A 163 34.77 10.96 20.22
N TRP A 164 33.43 10.92 20.14
CA TRP A 164 32.60 12.14 20.07
C TRP A 164 31.27 12.01 20.81
N GLU A 165 31.12 12.91 21.79
CA GLU A 165 30.08 13.06 22.81
C GLU A 165 28.64 13.31 22.31
N VAL A 166 27.69 12.99 23.21
CA VAL A 166 26.23 13.14 23.12
C VAL A 166 25.77 14.57 23.44
N GLU A 167 24.82 15.12 22.68
CA GLU A 167 23.91 16.16 23.17
C GLU A 167 22.47 15.90 22.70
N GLU A 168 21.54 15.80 23.67
CA GLU A 168 20.09 15.87 23.48
C GLU A 168 19.60 17.33 23.42
N PRO A 169 18.38 17.57 22.92
CA PRO A 169 17.54 18.57 23.58
C PRO A 169 16.09 18.12 23.81
N GLU A 170 15.61 18.41 25.03
CA GLU A 170 14.22 18.31 25.50
C GLU A 170 13.33 19.49 25.03
N ASP A 171 12.09 19.15 24.68
CA ASP A 171 10.77 19.78 24.94
C ASP A 171 10.52 21.32 24.92
N GLU A 172 9.43 21.74 24.23
CA GLU A 172 8.14 22.17 24.86
C GLU A 172 7.14 22.86 23.88
N GLN A 173 5.94 22.26 23.78
CA GLN A 173 4.56 22.81 23.89
C GLN A 173 3.89 23.75 22.85
N ASP A 174 2.82 23.20 22.27
CA ASP A 174 1.44 23.70 22.10
C ASP A 174 1.10 25.09 21.52
N ALA A 175 0.35 25.07 20.40
CA ALA A 175 -0.79 25.98 20.17
C ALA A 175 -1.85 25.37 19.24
N ASP A 176 -3.08 25.37 19.76
CA ASP A 176 -4.36 24.83 19.27
C ASP A 176 -4.85 25.17 17.84
N GLN A 177 -5.49 24.14 17.25
CA GLN A 177 -6.79 24.08 16.56
C GLN A 177 -7.24 25.19 15.59
N ILE A 178 -7.41 24.82 14.31
CA ILE A 178 -8.70 24.94 13.59
C ILE A 178 -8.84 23.75 12.62
N VAL A 179 -9.60 22.71 12.99
CA VAL A 179 -9.96 21.61 12.07
C VAL A 179 -11.21 22.03 11.28
N VAL A 180 -10.99 22.64 10.12
CA VAL A 180 -12.06 22.80 9.13
C VAL A 180 -12.33 21.42 8.55
N ALA A 181 -13.57 20.92 8.68
CA ALA A 181 -14.00 19.65 8.11
C ALA A 181 -13.52 19.55 6.66
N ALA A 182 -12.52 18.70 6.41
CA ALA A 182 -12.01 18.46 5.08
C ALA A 182 -13.16 17.84 4.29
N GLU A 183 -13.83 18.68 3.49
CA GLU A 183 -14.74 18.26 2.45
C GLU A 183 -14.07 17.10 1.71
N ARG A 184 -14.67 15.90 1.82
CA ARG A 184 -14.27 14.73 1.03
C ARG A 184 -14.46 15.12 -0.43
N ARG A 185 -13.43 15.73 -1.03
CA ARG A 185 -13.43 16.15 -2.43
C ARG A 185 -13.69 14.90 -3.24
N ALA A 186 -14.85 14.88 -3.89
CA ALA A 186 -15.30 13.77 -4.69
C ALA A 186 -14.19 13.30 -5.64
N ALA A 187 -14.05 11.98 -5.76
CA ALA A 187 -13.25 11.34 -6.79
C ALA A 187 -13.58 12.02 -8.13
N ARG A 188 -12.58 12.67 -8.74
CA ARG A 188 -12.60 13.34 -10.05
C ARG A 188 -13.98 13.44 -10.71
N TYR A 189 -14.58 14.64 -10.73
CA TYR A 189 -15.83 14.90 -11.44
C TYR A 189 -15.71 14.58 -12.94
N ARG A 190 -16.15 13.38 -13.33
CA ARG A 190 -16.36 13.03 -14.74
C ARG A 190 -17.84 13.20 -15.07
N ALA A 191 -18.12 14.06 -16.04
CA ALA A 191 -19.48 14.20 -16.54
C ALA A 191 -19.97 12.85 -17.08
N ALA A 192 -21.08 12.33 -16.54
CA ALA A 192 -21.69 11.11 -17.07
C ALA A 192 -22.03 11.28 -18.56
N ARG A 193 -21.82 10.24 -19.37
CA ARG A 193 -22.19 10.27 -20.78
C ARG A 193 -23.70 10.45 -20.94
N SER A 194 -24.13 11.22 -21.94
CA SER A 194 -25.55 11.52 -22.17
C SER A 194 -26.39 10.28 -22.53
N ASP A 195 -25.77 9.27 -23.13
CA ASP A 195 -26.40 8.02 -23.55
C ASP A 195 -26.37 6.92 -22.48
N ALA A 196 -25.67 7.14 -21.35
CA ALA A 196 -25.63 6.18 -20.26
C ALA A 196 -27.02 5.98 -19.63
N LYS A 197 -27.30 4.74 -19.20
CA LYS A 197 -28.51 4.40 -18.45
C LYS A 197 -28.39 4.87 -17.00
N VAL A 198 -29.51 5.28 -16.42
CA VAL A 198 -29.62 5.66 -15.00
C VAL A 198 -29.21 4.50 -14.09
N SER A 199 -29.55 3.25 -14.43
CA SER A 199 -29.14 2.06 -13.67
C SER A 199 -27.62 1.89 -13.65
N SER A 200 -26.93 2.12 -14.77
CA SER A 200 -25.46 2.03 -14.85
C SER A 200 -24.78 3.09 -13.99
N ILE A 201 -25.33 4.32 -13.95
CA ILE A 201 -24.78 5.38 -13.09
C ILE A 201 -25.04 5.10 -11.61
N ARG A 202 -26.21 4.56 -11.25
CA ARG A 202 -26.50 4.14 -9.86
C ARG A 202 -25.53 3.06 -9.40
N ALA A 203 -25.35 2.01 -10.20
CA ALA A 203 -24.41 0.93 -9.89
C ALA A 203 -22.97 1.45 -9.74
N ALA A 204 -22.53 2.36 -10.62
CA ALA A 204 -21.21 2.97 -10.51
C ALA A 204 -21.06 3.82 -9.23
N ILE A 205 -22.09 4.56 -8.82
CA ILE A 205 -22.06 5.30 -7.54
C ILE A 205 -22.02 4.32 -6.37
N GLU A 206 -22.84 3.27 -6.40
CA GLU A 206 -22.86 2.24 -5.35
C GLU A 206 -21.49 1.57 -5.21
N GLU A 207 -20.84 1.22 -6.32
CA GLU A 207 -19.51 0.64 -6.35
C GLU A 207 -18.43 1.62 -5.84
N VAL A 208 -18.40 2.86 -6.35
CA VAL A 208 -17.37 3.85 -5.99
C VAL A 208 -17.46 4.26 -4.51
N PHE A 209 -18.67 4.32 -3.95
CA PHE A 209 -18.90 4.75 -2.57
C PHE A 209 -19.16 3.59 -1.59
N GLY A 210 -19.09 2.34 -2.04
CA GLY A 210 -19.31 1.16 -1.18
C GLY A 210 -20.73 1.06 -0.62
N LEU A 211 -21.74 1.54 -1.35
CA LEU A 211 -23.13 1.53 -0.90
C LEU A 211 -23.80 0.19 -1.26
N PRO A 212 -24.77 -0.30 -0.44
CA PRO A 212 -25.52 -1.50 -0.79
C PRO A 212 -26.28 -1.35 -2.11
N ALA A 213 -26.39 -2.44 -2.87
CA ALA A 213 -27.07 -2.44 -4.17
C ALA A 213 -28.51 -1.92 -4.06
N GLY A 214 -28.88 -0.95 -4.91
CA GLY A 214 -30.18 -0.30 -4.92
C GLY A 214 -30.36 0.85 -3.91
N SER A 215 -29.32 1.22 -3.17
CA SER A 215 -29.38 2.33 -2.19
C SER A 215 -29.34 3.71 -2.85
N VAL A 216 -29.01 3.81 -4.13
CA VAL A 216 -28.88 5.09 -4.84
C VAL A 216 -30.08 5.36 -5.76
N ALA A 217 -30.69 6.55 -5.60
CA ALA A 217 -31.71 7.05 -6.50
C ALA A 217 -31.26 8.34 -7.20
N LEU A 218 -31.48 8.41 -8.52
CA LEU A 218 -31.33 9.65 -9.28
C LEU A 218 -32.70 10.27 -9.51
N CYS A 219 -32.91 11.47 -8.97
CA CYS A 219 -34.20 12.17 -8.98
C CYS A 219 -34.21 13.37 -9.92
N GLY A 220 -35.38 13.63 -10.51
CA GLY A 220 -35.66 14.88 -11.22
C GLY A 220 -35.93 16.05 -10.26
N PRO A 221 -36.21 17.25 -10.80
CA PRO A 221 -36.58 18.43 -10.01
C PRO A 221 -37.87 18.22 -9.19
N ASP A 222 -38.74 17.30 -9.61
CA ASP A 222 -39.95 16.86 -8.92
C ASP A 222 -39.68 15.93 -7.71
N ARG A 223 -38.40 15.68 -7.38
CA ARG A 223 -37.93 14.73 -6.36
C ARG A 223 -38.35 13.28 -6.61
N ARG A 224 -38.86 12.95 -7.81
CA ARG A 224 -39.23 11.58 -8.15
C ARG A 224 -38.04 10.87 -8.78
N ALA A 225 -37.81 9.64 -8.33
CA ALA A 225 -36.76 8.79 -8.87
C ALA A 225 -37.06 8.42 -10.33
N LEU A 226 -36.05 8.54 -11.20
CA LEU A 226 -36.16 8.06 -12.58
C LEU A 226 -36.13 6.53 -12.63
N ARG A 227 -36.72 5.95 -13.67
CA ARG A 227 -36.59 4.50 -13.94
C ARG A 227 -35.16 4.17 -14.37
N GLY A 228 -34.71 2.94 -14.09
CA GLY A 228 -33.34 2.50 -14.37
C GLY A 228 -32.98 2.45 -15.87
N ASP A 229 -33.97 2.26 -16.73
CA ASP A 229 -33.83 2.22 -18.19
C ASP A 229 -33.79 3.61 -18.86
N ALA A 230 -34.09 4.68 -18.11
CA ALA A 230 -33.97 6.05 -18.59
C ALA A 230 -32.50 6.42 -18.84
N ARG A 231 -32.27 7.39 -19.75
CA ARG A 231 -30.93 7.89 -20.08
C ARG A 231 -30.58 9.15 -19.29
N ILE A 232 -29.30 9.39 -19.06
CA ILE A 232 -28.81 10.61 -18.41
C ILE A 232 -29.19 11.89 -19.17
N ARG A 233 -29.27 11.85 -20.50
CA ARG A 233 -29.83 12.97 -21.29
C ARG A 233 -31.26 13.34 -20.85
N THR A 234 -32.10 12.35 -20.57
CA THR A 234 -33.48 12.59 -20.11
C THR A 234 -33.50 13.24 -18.74
N LEU A 235 -32.60 12.82 -17.84
CA LEU A 235 -32.45 13.44 -16.52
C LEU A 235 -32.02 14.90 -16.65
N ARG A 236 -30.98 15.20 -17.44
CA ARG A 236 -30.48 16.57 -17.65
C ARG A 236 -31.55 17.47 -18.25
N LYS A 237 -32.22 17.00 -19.30
CA LYS A 237 -33.30 17.75 -19.95
C LYS A 237 -34.39 18.17 -18.94
N ARG A 238 -34.79 17.29 -18.02
CA ARG A 238 -35.77 17.64 -16.97
C ARG A 238 -35.26 18.73 -16.03
N TRP A 239 -33.98 18.75 -15.73
CA TRP A 239 -33.35 19.79 -14.90
C TRP A 239 -33.10 21.10 -15.66
N GLU A 240 -32.98 21.06 -16.99
CA GLU A 240 -32.87 22.24 -17.85
C GLU A 240 -34.24 22.91 -18.12
N GLU A 241 -35.32 22.13 -18.13
CA GLU A 241 -36.70 22.61 -18.39
C GLU A 241 -37.48 23.00 -17.12
N SER A 242 -36.83 23.01 -15.95
CA SER A 242 -37.44 23.35 -14.64
C SER A 242 -37.00 24.72 -14.14
#